data_AF-A0A2V9HUL6-F1
#
_entry.id   AF-A0A2V9HUL6-F1
#
_cell.length_a   1.000
_cell.length_b   1.000
_cell.length_c   1.000
_cell.angle_alpha   90.00
_cell.angle_beta   90.00
_cell.angle_gamma   90.00
#
_symmetry.space_group_name_H-M   'P 1'
#
loop_
_entity.id
_entity.type
_entity.pdbx_description
1 polymer ?
#
loop_
_entity_poly.entity_id
_entity_poly.type
_entity_poly.pdbx_seq_one_letter_code
_entity_poly.pdbx_strand_id
1 'polypeptide(L)' 'MCEWYDDAEREFKIEVKVTNKVWGRLFGYKGRFQVDWQTVRPAEIPADILPHRTEKRE' A
#
# COMPACT_ATOMS: atom_id res chain seq x y z
N MET A 1 -8.97 -8.44 1.25
CA MET A 1 -7.56 -8.00 1.09
C MET A 1 -6.88 -8.27 2.41
N CYS A 2 -5.73 -8.93 2.40
CA CYS A 2 -4.92 -9.14 3.60
C CYS A 2 -3.53 -8.56 3.34
N GLU A 3 -3.06 -7.74 4.27
CA GLU A 3 -1.68 -7.26 4.32
C GLU A 3 -1.11 -7.64 5.68
N TRP A 4 0.12 -8.15 5.70
CA TRP A 4 0.81 -8.51 6.93
C TRP A 4 2.32 -8.35 6.76
N TYR A 5 3.01 -8.18 7.88
CA TYR A 5 4.47 -8.21 7.91
C TYR A 5 4.95 -9.62 8.22
N ASP A 6 5.89 -10.12 7.43
CA ASP A 6 6.54 -11.41 7.64
C ASP A 6 7.89 -11.19 8.32
N ASP A 7 7.99 -11.60 9.59
CA ASP A 7 9.18 -11.34 10.41
C ASP A 7 10.39 -12.16 9.97
N ALA A 8 10.16 -13.38 9.45
CA ALA A 8 11.22 -14.26 8.97
C ALA A 8 11.89 -13.70 7.70
N GLU A 9 11.08 -13.23 6.76
CA GLU A 9 11.55 -12.68 5.49
C GLU A 9 11.80 -11.16 5.54
N ARG A 10 11.41 -10.50 6.64
CA ARG A 10 11.53 -9.04 6.87
C ARG A 10 10.94 -8.20 5.73
N GLU A 11 9.73 -8.55 5.32
CA GLU A 11 9.01 -7.89 4.22
C GLU A 11 7.52 -7.80 4.50
N PHE A 12 6.87 -6.79 3.90
CA PHE A 12 5.42 -6.71 3.86
C PHE A 12 4.89 -7.58 2.74
N LYS A 13 3.87 -8.36 3.03
CA LYS A 13 3.17 -9.23 2.08
C LYS A 13 1.73 -8.76 1.92
N ILE A 14 1.29 -8.69 0.67
CA ILE A 14 -0.08 -8.31 0.32
C ILE A 14 -0.71 -9.40 -0.55
N GLU A 15 -1.92 -9.80 -0.19
CA GLU A 15 -2.73 -10.73 -0.97
C GLU A 15 -4.12 -10.13 -1.24
N VAL A 16 -4.43 -10.01 -2.53
CA VAL A 16 -5.75 -9.64 -3.00
C VAL A 16 -6.34 -10.83 -3.74
N LYS A 17 -7.53 -11.24 -3.32
CA LYS A 17 -8.34 -12.26 -3.99
C LYS A 17 -9.69 -11.64 -4.29
N VAL A 18 -10.02 -11.55 -5.58
CA VAL A 18 -11.34 -11.11 -6.04
C VAL A 18 -12.11 -12.32 -6.52
N THR A 19 -13.24 -12.58 -5.87
CA THR A 19 -14.11 -13.71 -6.17
C THR A 19 -15.52 -13.23 -6.47
N ASN A 20 -16.20 -13.99 -7.33
CA ASN A 20 -17.61 -13.85 -7.66
C ASN A 20 -18.31 -15.19 -7.41
N LYS A 21 -19.56 -15.14 -6.98
CA LYS A 21 -20.34 -16.33 -6.62
C LYS A 21 -20.61 -17.27 -7.81
N VAL A 22 -20.70 -16.74 -9.02
CA VAL A 22 -21.01 -17.48 -10.26
C VAL A 22 -19.74 -17.93 -10.96
N TRP A 23 -18.74 -17.05 -11.07
CA TRP A 23 -17.52 -17.31 -11.86
C TRP A 23 -16.30 -17.73 -11.02
N GLY A 24 -16.43 -17.81 -9.70
CA GLY A 24 -15.31 -18.14 -8.83
C GLY A 24 -14.26 -17.03 -8.77
N ARG A 25 -12.97 -17.36 -8.85
CA ARG A 25 -11.89 -16.36 -8.77
C ARG A 25 -11.77 -15.59 -10.07
N LEU A 26 -11.99 -14.28 -10.02
CA LEU A 26 -11.90 -13.41 -11.18
C LEU A 26 -10.47 -12.96 -11.42
N PHE A 27 -9.84 -12.41 -10.39
CA PHE A 27 -8.46 -11.96 -10.42
C PHE A 27 -7.91 -11.83 -9.01
N GLY A 28 -6.63 -11.49 -8.92
CA GLY A 28 -5.97 -11.25 -7.65
C GLY A 28 -4.47 -11.24 -7.84
N TYR A 29 -3.77 -10.54 -6.96
CA TYR A 29 -2.32 -10.49 -6.97
C TYR A 29 -1.78 -10.83 -5.60
N LYS A 30 -0.54 -11.31 -5.62
CA LYS A 30 0.30 -11.39 -4.45
C LYS A 30 1.48 -10.48 -4.70
N GLY A 31 1.81 -9.68 -3.71
CA GLY A 31 2.93 -8.78 -3.77
C GLY A 31 3.73 -8.87 -2.48
N ARG A 32 4.97 -8.44 -2.56
CA ARG A 32 5.82 -8.21 -1.40
C ARG A 32 6.68 -6.99 -1.63
N PHE A 33 6.96 -6.25 -0.57
CA PHE A 33 7.82 -5.08 -0.63
C PHE A 33 8.55 -4.86 0.69
N GLN A 34 9.70 -4.23 0.59
CA GLN A 34 10.46 -3.73 1.74
C GLN A 34 10.32 -2.20 1.78
N VAL A 35 10.50 -1.63 2.97
CA VAL A 35 10.38 -0.19 3.19
C VAL A 35 11.67 0.28 3.83
N ASP A 36 12.29 1.27 3.21
CA ASP A 36 13.37 2.04 3.79
C ASP A 36 12.85 3.42 4.19
N TRP A 37 13.09 3.79 5.43
CA TRP A 37 12.76 5.12 5.93
C TRP A 37 13.89 6.07 5.61
N GLN A 38 13.57 7.16 4.91
CA GLN A 38 14.54 8.19 4.55
C GLN A 38 14.18 9.51 5.22
N THR A 39 15.18 10.18 5.80
CA THR A 39 15.03 11.56 6.26
C THR A 39 15.07 12.48 5.04
N VAL A 40 13.99 13.22 4.81
CA VAL A 40 13.86 14.17 3.70
C VAL A 40 13.50 15.55 4.25
N ARG A 41 13.99 16.61 3.60
CA ARG A 41 13.54 17.97 3.89
C ARG A 41 12.19 18.21 3.21
N PRO A 42 11.34 19.11 3.75
CA PRO A 42 10.04 19.41 3.14
C PRO A 42 10.10 19.81 1.66
N ALA A 43 11.17 20.50 1.23
CA ALA A 43 11.37 20.91 -0.15
C ALA A 43 11.70 19.76 -1.13
N GLU A 44 12.00 18.56 -0.62
CA GLU A 44 12.37 17.38 -1.42
C GLU A 44 11.15 16.47 -1.68
N ILE A 45 10.02 16.76 -1.05
CA ILE A 45 8.78 15.98 -1.20
C ILE A 45 8.08 16.43 -2.49
N PRO A 46 7.80 15.53 -3.45
CA PRO A 46 7.09 15.88 -4.68
C PRO A 46 5.71 16.49 -4.38
N ALA A 47 5.36 17.59 -5.03
CA ALA A 47 4.08 18.26 -4.80
C ALA A 47 2.88 17.37 -5.13
N ASP A 48 2.99 16.52 -6.15
CA ASP A 48 1.93 15.62 -6.61
C ASP A 48 1.57 14.50 -5.62
N ILE A 49 2.43 14.21 -4.63
CA ILE A 49 2.12 13.22 -3.58
C ILE A 49 1.51 13.85 -2.33
N LEU A 50 1.51 15.19 -2.25
CA LEU A 50 0.89 15.90 -1.13
C LEU A 50 -0.64 15.91 -1.31
N PRO A 51 -1.40 15.88 -0.20
CA PRO A 51 -2.84 16.07 -0.27
C PRO A 51 -3.15 17.46 -0.85
N HIS A 52 -4.18 17.55 -1.68
CA HIS A 52 -4.60 18.80 -2.32
C HIS A 52 -4.92 19.92 -1.32
N ARG A 53 -5.34 19.57 -0.10
CA ARG A 53 -5.59 20.50 1.00
C ARG A 53 -5.21 19.85 2.32
N THR A 54 -4.63 20.66 3.19
CA THR A 54 -4.27 20.29 4.58
C THR A 54 -5.17 20.98 5.61
N GLU A 55 -6.05 21.88 5.18
CA GLU A 55 -6.99 22.60 6.02
C GLU A 55 -8.10 21.65 6.53
N LYS A 56 -8.48 21.80 7.81
CA LYS A 56 -9.60 21.06 8.42
C LYS A 56 -10.94 21.59 7.89
N ARG A 57 -11.89 20.69 7.61
CA ARG A 57 -13.29 21.05 7.30
C ARG A 57 -14.21 20.74 8.48
N GLU A 58 -15.14 21.63 8.75
CA GLU A 58 -16.30 21.42 9.63
C GLU A 58 -17.50 20.89 8.83
#